data_AF-A0A2R5HJX1-F1
#
_entry.id   AF-A0A2R5HJX1-F1
#
_cell.length_a   1.000
_cell.length_b   1.000
_cell.length_c   1.000
_cell.angle_alpha   90.00
_cell.angle_beta   90.00
_cell.angle_gamma   90.00
#
_symmetry.space_group_name_H-M   'P 1'
#
loop_
_entity.id
_entity.type
_entity.pdbx_description
1 polymer ?
#
loop_
_entity_poly.entity_id
_entity_poly.type
_entity_poly.pdbx_seq_one_letter_code
_entity_poly.pdbx_strand_id
1 'polypeptide(L)'
;MYRVVEMYGVDEPWWFFDDWKKDIVSTKEFENFYTALKYYRNQWYKFAESFTEFKSKDDLLSAFWDVEDEIWCEECAGYQQRYHSIALLEDWHLLPEEKKRWAYEKHSADPQIKVCPNALKARETKDSLDEKL
;
A
#
# COMPACT_ATOMS: atom_id res chain seq x y z
N MET A 1 2.32 19.46 -4.33
CA MET A 1 3.41 18.61 -4.89
C MET A 1 2.97 17.16 -4.91
N TYR A 2 3.14 16.45 -6.04
CA TYR A 2 2.85 15.02 -6.13
C TYR A 2 4.09 14.19 -5.84
N ARG A 3 3.92 12.99 -5.29
CA ARG A 3 5.01 12.04 -5.09
C ARG A 3 4.55 10.61 -5.26
N VAL A 4 5.40 9.79 -5.87
CA VAL A 4 5.26 8.33 -5.82
C VAL A 4 6.26 7.83 -4.79
N VAL A 5 5.76 7.16 -3.75
CA VAL A 5 6.58 6.50 -2.75
C VAL A 5 6.52 5.00 -2.95
N GLU A 6 7.65 4.34 -2.75
CA GLU A 6 7.74 2.89 -2.64
C GLU A 6 8.02 2.56 -1.18
N MET A 7 7.32 1.56 -0.65
CA MET A 7 7.37 1.16 0.75
C MET A 7 7.65 -0.33 0.88
N TYR A 8 8.29 -0.72 1.97
CA TYR A 8 8.53 -2.11 2.33
C TYR A 8 8.30 -2.30 3.83
N GLY A 9 7.27 -3.06 4.19
CA GLY A 9 6.84 -3.18 5.58
C GLY A 9 5.76 -4.25 5.78
N VAL A 10 5.21 -4.31 6.98
CA VAL A 10 4.14 -5.27 7.36
C VAL A 10 2.74 -4.70 7.18
N ASP A 11 2.64 -3.43 6.83
CA ASP A 11 1.37 -2.72 6.63
C ASP A 11 1.18 -2.35 5.16
N GLU A 12 -0.02 -2.60 4.66
CA GLU A 12 -0.45 -2.12 3.35
C GLU A 12 -0.59 -0.58 3.35
N PRO A 13 -0.38 0.07 2.19
CA PRO A 13 -0.18 1.52 2.13
C PRO A 13 -1.44 2.34 2.43
N TRP A 14 -2.62 1.71 2.46
CA TRP A 14 -3.88 2.39 2.79
C TRP A 14 -4.15 2.51 4.29
N TRP A 15 -3.38 1.83 5.14
CA TRP A 15 -3.60 1.95 6.58
C TRP A 15 -3.10 3.26 7.15
N PHE A 16 -2.13 3.96 6.53
CA PHE A 16 -1.62 5.26 6.97
C PHE A 16 -1.53 5.40 8.51
N PHE A 17 -1.00 4.41 9.20
CA PHE A 17 -0.75 4.50 10.65
C PHE A 17 0.26 5.61 10.94
N ASP A 18 0.32 6.13 12.16
CA ASP A 18 1.10 7.35 12.49
C ASP A 18 2.56 7.32 11.99
N ASP A 19 3.17 6.15 12.01
CA ASP A 19 4.53 5.95 11.57
C ASP A 19 4.65 5.35 10.16
N TRP A 20 3.64 5.37 9.28
CA TRP A 20 3.71 4.69 7.98
C TRP A 20 4.94 5.08 7.13
N LYS A 21 5.50 6.27 7.36
CA LYS A 21 6.69 6.77 6.64
C LYS A 21 7.99 6.02 6.94
N LYS A 22 8.13 5.28 8.06
CA LYS A 22 9.35 4.47 8.33
C LYS A 22 9.56 3.36 7.30
N ASP A 23 8.49 2.93 6.64
CA ASP A 23 8.54 1.87 5.65
C ASP A 23 8.89 2.40 4.25
N ILE A 24 9.02 3.73 4.06
CA ILE A 24 9.40 4.31 2.76
C ILE A 24 10.84 3.96 2.44
N VAL A 25 11.04 3.28 1.31
CA VAL A 25 12.36 2.92 0.77
C VAL A 25 12.76 3.78 -0.43
N SER A 26 11.79 4.41 -1.10
CA SER A 26 12.03 5.30 -2.24
C SER A 26 10.97 6.39 -2.34
N THR A 27 11.36 7.56 -2.81
CA THR A 27 10.44 8.68 -3.08
C THR A 27 10.83 9.37 -4.38
N LYS A 28 9.84 9.63 -5.24
CA LYS A 28 10.00 10.43 -6.45
C LYS A 28 8.95 11.53 -6.51
N GLU A 29 9.40 12.78 -6.62
CA GLU A 29 8.53 13.95 -6.63
C GLU A 29 8.24 14.49 -8.04
N PHE A 30 7.07 15.10 -8.19
CA PHE A 30 6.55 15.61 -9.46
C PHE A 30 5.67 16.84 -9.24
N GLU A 31 5.84 17.85 -10.07
CA GLU A 31 4.96 19.04 -10.09
C GLU A 31 3.59 18.75 -10.71
N ASN A 32 3.52 17.77 -11.62
CA ASN A 32 2.33 17.47 -12.40
C ASN A 32 1.78 16.08 -12.10
N PHE A 33 0.47 16.01 -11.85
CA PHE A 33 -0.25 14.78 -11.58
C PHE A 33 -0.06 13.71 -12.65
N TYR A 34 -0.19 14.05 -13.94
CA TYR A 34 -0.11 13.07 -15.03
C TYR A 34 1.30 12.51 -15.20
N THR A 35 2.33 13.31 -14.94
CA THR A 35 3.71 12.82 -14.92
C THR A 35 3.92 11.82 -13.78
N ALA A 36 3.39 12.13 -12.59
CA ALA A 36 3.42 11.24 -11.45
C ALA A 36 2.64 9.94 -11.71
N LEU A 37 1.45 10.04 -12.30
CA LEU A 37 0.61 8.90 -12.67
C LEU A 37 1.28 8.00 -13.71
N LYS A 38 1.96 8.57 -14.71
CA LYS A 38 2.74 7.80 -15.69
C LYS A 38 3.87 7.03 -15.00
N TYR A 39 4.56 7.66 -14.05
CA TYR A 39 5.61 7.00 -13.28
C TYR A 39 5.04 5.89 -12.38
N TYR A 40 3.98 6.17 -11.63
CA TYR A 40 3.26 5.20 -10.82
C TYR A 40 2.87 3.96 -11.64
N ARG A 41 2.24 4.17 -12.81
CA ARG A 41 1.84 3.08 -13.71
C ARG A 41 3.03 2.22 -14.14
N ASN A 42 4.17 2.84 -14.45
CA ASN A 42 5.36 2.10 -14.83
C ASN A 42 5.92 1.27 -13.67
N GLN A 43 5.92 1.81 -12.44
CA GLN A 43 6.34 1.03 -11.27
C GLN A 43 5.35 -0.10 -10.99
N TRP A 44 4.05 0.17 -11.06
CA TRP A 44 3.01 -0.84 -10.91
C TRP A 44 3.24 -2.06 -11.81
N TYR A 45 3.56 -1.85 -13.09
CA TYR A 45 3.85 -2.97 -13.99
C TYR A 45 5.12 -3.74 -13.64
N LYS A 46 6.19 -3.06 -13.19
CA LYS A 46 7.41 -3.74 -12.75
C LYS A 46 7.18 -4.60 -11.51
N PHE A 47 6.40 -4.12 -10.55
CA PHE A 47 5.99 -4.92 -9.40
C PHE A 47 5.12 -6.10 -9.87
N ALA A 48 4.15 -5.88 -10.75
CA ALA A 48 3.31 -6.95 -11.29
C ALA A 48 4.06 -7.99 -12.15
N GLU A 49 5.24 -7.65 -12.69
CA GLU A 49 6.15 -8.63 -13.34
C GLU A 49 6.89 -9.50 -12.32
N SER A 50 7.06 -9.00 -11.09
CA SER A 50 7.85 -9.65 -10.03
C SER A 50 6.99 -10.41 -9.02
N PHE A 51 5.72 -10.05 -8.86
CA PHE A 51 4.81 -10.60 -7.85
C PHE A 51 3.52 -11.10 -8.49
N THR A 52 3.09 -12.31 -8.11
CA THR A 52 1.77 -12.84 -8.51
C THR A 52 0.66 -12.29 -7.63
N GLU A 53 0.96 -12.02 -6.36
CA GLU A 53 -0.01 -11.53 -5.40
C GLU A 53 0.02 -10.01 -5.27
N PHE A 54 -1.15 -9.39 -5.40
CA PHE A 54 -1.28 -7.95 -5.28
C PHE A 54 -2.71 -7.51 -4.97
N LYS A 55 -2.83 -6.32 -4.39
CA LYS A 55 -4.07 -5.57 -4.27
C LYS A 55 -3.79 -4.12 -4.61
N SER A 56 -4.60 -3.57 -5.49
CA SER A 56 -4.51 -2.20 -5.97
C SER A 56 -5.87 -1.54 -5.84
N LYS A 57 -5.87 -0.34 -5.28
CA LYS A 57 -7.06 0.46 -5.03
C LYS A 57 -7.22 1.57 -6.07
N ASP A 58 -8.45 2.05 -6.24
CA ASP A 58 -8.79 3.15 -7.13
C ASP A 58 -8.14 4.51 -6.77
N ASP A 59 -7.64 4.65 -5.55
CA ASP A 59 -6.94 5.82 -5.02
C ASP A 59 -5.41 5.82 -5.31
N LEU A 60 -4.94 4.86 -6.12
CA LEU A 60 -3.54 4.72 -6.55
C LEU A 60 -2.60 4.35 -5.38
N LEU A 61 -3.12 3.47 -4.52
CA LEU A 61 -2.37 2.71 -3.54
C LEU A 61 -2.36 1.24 -3.94
N SER A 62 -1.16 0.64 -3.98
CA SER A 62 -1.00 -0.77 -4.32
C SER A 62 -0.02 -1.46 -3.36
N ALA A 63 -0.37 -2.67 -2.96
CA ALA A 63 0.50 -3.59 -2.25
C ALA A 63 0.70 -4.86 -3.10
N PHE A 64 1.91 -5.39 -3.06
CA PHE A 64 2.36 -6.61 -3.72
C PHE A 64 3.09 -7.47 -2.70
N TRP A 65 2.99 -8.79 -2.80
CA TRP A 65 3.66 -9.68 -1.86
C TRP A 65 4.01 -11.03 -2.48
N ASP A 66 4.96 -11.69 -1.84
CA ASP A 66 5.26 -13.11 -2.01
C ASP A 66 4.87 -13.80 -0.69
N VAL A 67 4.16 -14.93 -0.77
CA VAL A 67 3.75 -15.71 0.40
C VAL A 67 4.94 -16.23 1.21
N GLU A 68 6.13 -16.31 0.61
CA GLU A 68 7.37 -16.67 1.30
C GLU A 68 8.08 -15.45 1.94
N ASP A 69 7.71 -14.22 1.56
CA ASP A 69 8.31 -13.01 2.12
C ASP A 69 7.68 -12.62 3.46
N GLU A 70 8.14 -13.28 4.52
CA GLU A 70 7.61 -13.12 5.87
C GLU A 70 8.65 -12.55 6.85
N ILE A 71 8.17 -12.03 7.98
CA ILE A 71 9.00 -11.56 9.09
C ILE A 71 8.48 -12.08 10.44
N TRP A 72 9.39 -12.49 11.32
CA TRP A 72 9.04 -12.91 12.67
C TRP A 72 8.60 -11.71 13.51
N CYS A 73 7.46 -11.84 14.18
CA CYS A 73 6.93 -10.88 15.13
C CYS A 73 7.06 -11.42 16.55
N GLU A 74 7.84 -10.73 17.39
CA GLU A 74 8.01 -11.12 18.78
C GLU A 74 6.72 -10.96 19.60
N GLU A 75 5.88 -9.97 19.28
CA GLU A 75 4.66 -9.69 20.06
C GLU A 75 3.64 -10.82 19.97
N CYS A 76 3.49 -11.43 18.79
CA CYS A 76 2.54 -12.52 18.58
C CYS A 76 3.21 -13.89 18.44
N ALA A 77 4.54 -13.98 18.59
CA ALA A 77 5.33 -15.19 18.37
C ALA A 77 4.94 -15.92 17.07
N GLY A 78 4.89 -15.16 15.96
CA GLY A 78 4.41 -15.67 14.68
C GLY A 78 4.94 -14.88 13.49
N TYR A 79 4.81 -15.46 12.30
CA TYR A 79 5.22 -14.82 11.05
C TYR A 79 4.14 -13.86 10.54
N GLN A 80 4.59 -12.72 10.02
CA GLN A 80 3.78 -11.72 9.35
C GLN A 80 4.20 -11.58 7.90
N GLN A 81 3.24 -11.36 7.02
CA GLN A 81 3.46 -11.01 5.64
C GLN A 81 4.18 -9.66 5.54
N ARG A 82 5.16 -9.56 4.63
CA ARG A 82 5.70 -8.28 4.18
C ARG A 82 5.13 -7.90 2.83
N TYR A 83 4.99 -6.60 2.62
CA TYR A 83 4.44 -6.00 1.42
C TYR A 83 5.46 -5.08 0.78
N HIS A 84 5.59 -5.22 -0.53
CA HIS A 84 6.15 -4.21 -1.40
C HIS A 84 5.02 -3.32 -1.88
N SER A 85 5.05 -2.05 -1.53
CA SER A 85 3.93 -1.15 -1.80
C SER A 85 4.35 0.07 -2.61
N ILE A 86 3.42 0.60 -3.38
CA ILE A 86 3.56 1.88 -4.09
C ILE A 86 2.34 2.76 -3.82
N ALA A 87 2.57 4.06 -3.61
CA ALA A 87 1.50 5.02 -3.37
C ALA A 87 1.76 6.32 -4.13
N LEU A 88 0.76 6.82 -4.85
CA LEU A 88 0.76 8.17 -5.43
C LEU A 88 0.03 9.13 -4.52
N LEU A 89 0.74 10.14 -4.00
CA LEU A 89 0.25 11.06 -2.98
C LEU A 89 0.37 12.52 -3.43
N GLU A 90 -0.48 13.38 -2.86
CA GLU A 90 -0.41 14.84 -2.99
C GLU A 90 -0.11 15.45 -1.62
N ASP A 91 0.98 16.19 -1.51
CA ASP A 91 1.46 16.78 -0.24
C ASP A 91 1.40 15.88 1.00
N TRP A 92 1.80 14.60 0.83
CA TRP A 92 1.83 13.52 1.83
C TRP A 92 0.46 13.01 2.27
N HIS A 93 -0.60 13.38 1.54
CA HIS A 93 -1.97 12.94 1.75
C HIS A 93 -2.46 12.11 0.55
N LEU A 94 -3.57 11.40 0.79
CA LEU A 94 -4.33 10.74 -0.26
C LEU A 94 -4.72 11.72 -1.35
N LEU A 95 -4.84 11.20 -2.56
CA LEU A 95 -5.39 11.98 -3.66
C LEU A 95 -6.87 12.26 -3.40
N PRO A 96 -7.36 13.46 -3.76
CA PRO A 96 -8.79 13.76 -3.71
C PRO A 96 -9.58 12.87 -4.68
N GLU A 97 -10.89 12.74 -4.43
CA GLU A 97 -11.76 11.79 -5.12
C GLU A 97 -11.74 11.93 -6.65
N GLU A 98 -11.61 13.15 -7.18
CA GLU A 98 -11.62 13.40 -8.64
C GLU A 98 -10.37 12.83 -9.33
N LYS A 99 -9.33 12.52 -8.56
CA LYS A 99 -8.09 11.89 -9.04
C LYS A 99 -8.11 10.36 -8.91
N LYS A 100 -9.16 9.77 -8.32
CA LYS A 100 -9.35 8.31 -8.34
C LYS A 100 -9.42 7.77 -9.77
N ARG A 101 -9.00 6.52 -9.93
CA ARG A 101 -8.92 5.82 -11.20
C ARG A 101 -9.47 4.41 -11.01
N TRP A 102 -10.78 4.24 -11.11
CA TRP A 102 -11.46 2.94 -10.92
C TRP A 102 -10.87 1.77 -11.72
N ALA A 103 -10.28 2.04 -12.89
CA ALA A 103 -9.57 1.03 -13.68
C ALA A 103 -8.32 0.42 -12.98
N TYR A 104 -7.88 0.99 -11.86
CA TYR A 104 -6.78 0.49 -11.03
C TYR A 104 -7.26 -0.35 -9.84
N GLU A 105 -8.57 -0.41 -9.56
CA GLU A 105 -9.13 -1.33 -8.57
C GLU A 105 -9.03 -2.77 -9.11
N LYS A 106 -8.08 -3.54 -8.57
CA LYS A 106 -7.83 -4.93 -8.97
C LYS A 106 -7.01 -5.64 -7.91
N HIS A 107 -7.21 -6.94 -7.82
CA HIS A 107 -6.49 -7.80 -6.89
C HIS A 107 -6.23 -9.16 -7.55
N SER A 108 -5.17 -9.83 -7.12
CA SER A 108 -5.02 -11.27 -7.32
C SER A 108 -6.09 -12.00 -6.49
N ALA A 109 -6.34 -13.28 -6.77
CA ALA A 109 -7.26 -14.07 -5.96
C ALA A 109 -6.82 -14.08 -4.49
N ASP A 110 -7.76 -14.04 -3.55
CA ASP A 110 -7.50 -13.78 -2.13
C ASP A 110 -6.60 -14.86 -1.48
N PRO A 111 -5.32 -14.56 -1.18
CA PRO A 111 -4.46 -15.51 -0.49
C PRO A 111 -4.68 -15.44 1.02
N GLN A 112 -4.38 -16.52 1.74
CA GLN A 112 -4.38 -16.48 3.20
C GLN A 112 -3.18 -15.67 3.69
N ILE A 113 -3.39 -14.38 3.96
CA ILE A 113 -2.33 -13.49 4.42
C ILE A 113 -2.12 -13.62 5.93
N LYS A 114 -0.87 -13.72 6.38
CA LYS A 114 -0.51 -13.77 7.79
C LYS A 114 -0.33 -12.35 8.34
N VAL A 115 -1.19 -11.95 9.28
CA VAL A 115 -1.16 -10.61 9.90
C VAL A 115 -1.08 -10.77 11.42
N CYS A 116 -0.31 -9.91 12.09
CA CYS A 116 -0.29 -9.89 13.55
C CYS A 116 -1.69 -9.60 14.10
N PRO A 117 -2.18 -10.35 15.12
CA PRO A 117 -3.47 -10.09 15.75
C PRO A 117 -3.65 -8.67 16.30
N ASN A 118 -2.56 -8.01 16.73
CA ASN A 118 -2.62 -6.61 17.17
C ASN A 118 -2.82 -5.66 15.99
N ALA A 119 -2.11 -5.90 14.88
CA ALA A 119 -2.30 -5.13 13.65
C ALA A 119 -3.71 -5.32 13.09
N LEU A 120 -4.25 -6.55 13.10
CA LEU A 120 -5.65 -6.82 12.70
C LEU A 120 -6.65 -5.98 13.50
N LYS A 121 -6.54 -5.96 14.82
CA LYS A 121 -7.41 -5.13 15.67
C LYS A 121 -7.30 -3.63 15.36
N ALA A 122 -6.08 -3.16 15.08
CA ALA A 122 -5.85 -1.76 14.73
C ALA A 122 -6.53 -1.40 13.39
N ARG A 123 -6.47 -2.31 12.41
CA ARG A 123 -7.11 -2.18 11.10
C ARG A 123 -8.64 -2.11 11.24
N GLU A 124 -9.24 -3.06 11.96
CA GLU A 124 -10.69 -3.09 12.25
C GLU A 124 -11.17 -1.83 12.97
N THR A 125 -10.37 -1.33 13.92
CA THR A 125 -10.70 -0.10 14.64
C THR A 125 -10.69 1.10 13.70
N LYS A 126 -9.72 1.18 12.79
CA LYS A 126 -9.62 2.27 11.81
C LYS A 126 -10.76 2.21 10.79
N ASP A 127 -11.07 1.04 10.25
CA ASP A 127 -12.20 0.88 9.33
C ASP A 127 -13.52 1.37 9.96
N SER A 128 -13.77 1.05 11.24
CA SER A 128 -14.97 1.53 11.95
C SER A 128 -14.99 3.06 12.19
N LEU A 129 -13.82 3.72 12.22
CA LEU A 129 -13.71 5.17 12.34
C LEU A 129 -13.96 5.84 10.98
N ASP A 130 -13.37 5.31 9.92
CA ASP A 130 -13.49 5.83 8.57
C ASP A 130 -14.94 5.68 8.04
N GLU A 131 -15.68 4.64 8.43
CA GLU A 131 -17.11 4.49 8.11
C GLU A 131 -18.05 5.49 8.82
N LYS A 132 -17.58 6.16 9.88
CA LYS A 132 -18.39 7.13 10.65
C LYS A 132 -18.20 8.58 10.18
N LEU A 133 -17.27 8.82 9.27
CA LEU A 133 -16.95 10.11 8.66
C LEU A 133 -17.70 10.29 7.34
#